data_AF-A0A524EBY7-F1
#
_entry.id   AF-A0A524EBY7-F1
#
_cell.length_a   1.000
_cell.length_b   1.000
_cell.length_c   1.000
_cell.angle_alpha   90.00
_cell.angle_beta   90.00
_cell.angle_gamma   90.00
#
_symmetry.space_group_name_H-M   'P 1'
#
loop_
_entity.id
_entity.type
_entity.pdbx_description
1 polymer ?
#
loop_
_entity_poly.entity_id
_entity_poly.type
_entity_poly.pdbx_seq_one_letter_code
_entity_poly.pdbx_strand_id
1 'polypeptide(L)'
;MTEEEIKPTYVGNNESLVFIVPKELFSMKSESKIDPKVAKEFSKYIRGTFKGFQIANKTKEGNENNTRTETTPEFWEDFKKRAREMGIDLIGYTPVDENYIFKNLKIYGKNAIVLGMEMIWENIKTAPSVFCGVEAFRVYKELGDRTIELTNYLKTQGYKSEAHHPFGGKLLFTAHAVAANLGIMGRNGLIIT
;
A
#
# COMPACT_ATOMS: atom_id res chain seq x y z
N MET A 1 31.44 9.83 4.07
CA MET A 1 30.16 10.35 3.55
C MET A 1 29.14 10.16 4.64
N THR A 2 28.73 11.24 5.29
CA THR A 2 27.65 11.23 6.27
C THR A 2 26.35 11.00 5.50
N GLU A 3 25.77 9.81 5.63
CA GLU A 3 24.39 9.55 5.19
C GLU A 3 23.49 10.52 5.95
N GLU A 4 22.99 11.55 5.27
CA GLU A 4 21.90 12.36 5.82
C GLU A 4 20.63 11.51 5.81
N GLU A 5 20.47 10.69 6.85
CA GLU A 5 19.28 9.90 7.07
C GLU A 5 18.11 10.87 7.31
N ILE A 6 17.12 10.87 6.41
CA ILE A 6 15.93 11.70 6.57
C ILE A 6 15.30 11.35 7.92
N LYS A 7 15.07 12.35 8.77
CA LYS A 7 14.42 12.08 10.06
C LYS A 7 12.96 11.71 9.82
N PRO A 8 12.44 10.67 10.50
CA PRO A 8 11.03 10.36 10.42
C PRO A 8 10.21 11.53 10.95
N THR A 9 9.05 11.76 10.33
CA THR A 9 8.07 12.73 10.80
C THR A 9 7.35 12.19 12.03
N TYR A 10 7.01 10.90 12.03
CA TYR A 10 6.34 10.22 13.14
C TYR A 10 7.01 8.90 13.49
N VAL A 11 6.94 8.53 14.77
CA VAL A 11 7.31 7.20 15.27
C VAL A 11 6.11 6.66 16.03
N GLY A 12 5.60 5.49 15.62
CA GLY A 12 4.40 4.90 16.22
C GLY A 12 4.63 4.52 17.69
N ASN A 13 3.75 4.98 18.56
CA ASN A 13 3.80 4.69 20.02
C ASN A 13 2.63 3.79 20.48
N ASN A 14 1.78 3.35 19.55
CA ASN A 14 0.54 2.63 19.85
C ASN A 14 0.82 1.18 20.31
N GLU A 15 0.87 0.94 21.62
CA GLU A 15 1.19 -0.38 22.16
C GLU A 15 0.18 -1.47 21.81
N SER A 16 -1.08 -1.08 21.59
CA SER A 16 -2.16 -1.95 21.13
C SER A 16 -2.13 -2.23 19.63
N LEU A 17 -1.34 -1.48 18.85
CA LEU A 17 -1.15 -1.68 17.42
C LEU A 17 0.26 -2.21 17.14
N VAL A 18 0.36 -3.54 17.03
CA VAL A 18 1.59 -4.21 16.63
C VAL A 18 1.34 -4.97 15.33
N PHE A 19 2.15 -4.68 14.31
CA PHE A 19 2.11 -5.47 13.09
C PHE A 19 2.87 -6.78 13.31
N ILE A 20 2.13 -7.85 13.61
CA ILE A 20 2.67 -9.20 13.73
C ILE A 20 2.40 -9.90 12.42
N VAL A 21 3.46 -10.29 11.71
CA VAL A 21 3.33 -11.16 10.54
C VAL A 21 2.96 -12.57 11.05
N PRO A 22 1.73 -13.07 10.80
CA PRO A 22 1.33 -14.39 11.29
C PRO A 22 2.07 -15.45 10.47
N LYS A 23 3.00 -16.17 11.10
CA LYS A 23 3.84 -17.16 10.41
C LYS A 23 3.01 -18.35 9.91
N GLU A 24 1.91 -18.63 10.59
CA GLU A 24 0.97 -19.72 10.33
C GLU A 24 0.28 -19.56 8.97
N LEU A 25 0.08 -18.32 8.51
CA LEU A 25 -0.48 -18.01 7.19
C LEU A 25 0.36 -18.63 6.06
N PHE A 26 1.68 -18.77 6.27
CA PHE A 26 2.59 -19.37 5.29
C PHE A 26 2.67 -20.90 5.39
N SER A 27 2.03 -21.49 6.39
CA SER A 27 2.02 -22.95 6.64
C SER A 27 0.71 -23.63 6.25
N MET A 28 -0.31 -22.86 5.84
CA MET A 28 -1.59 -23.40 5.40
C MET A 28 -1.41 -24.29 4.17
N LYS A 29 -1.65 -25.59 4.35
CA LYS A 29 -1.70 -26.56 3.24
C LYS A 29 -3.08 -26.46 2.57
N SER A 30 -3.09 -26.25 1.26
CA SER A 30 -4.30 -26.40 0.46
C SER A 30 -4.75 -27.86 0.50
N GLU A 31 -5.99 -28.10 0.92
CA GLU A 31 -6.58 -29.45 1.00
C GLU A 31 -6.83 -30.07 -0.40
N SER A 32 -6.93 -29.25 -1.44
CA SER A 32 -7.16 -29.67 -2.82
C SER A 32 -5.91 -29.59 -3.71
N LYS A 33 -5.78 -30.51 -4.67
CA LYS A 33 -4.81 -30.41 -5.78
C LYS A 33 -5.13 -29.15 -6.59
N ILE A 34 -4.30 -28.12 -6.46
CA ILE A 34 -4.41 -26.88 -7.22
C ILE A 34 -3.97 -27.15 -8.66
N ASP A 35 -4.69 -26.59 -9.64
CA ASP A 35 -4.26 -26.61 -11.04
C ASP A 35 -2.83 -26.03 -11.18
N PRO A 36 -1.90 -26.71 -11.88
CA PRO A 36 -0.51 -26.25 -11.99
C PRO A 36 -0.34 -24.85 -12.55
N LYS A 37 -1.22 -24.39 -13.45
CA LYS A 37 -1.16 -23.04 -14.02
C LYS A 37 -1.54 -22.01 -12.95
N VAL A 38 -2.61 -22.28 -12.21
CA VAL A 38 -3.06 -21.43 -11.10
C VAL A 38 -1.97 -21.33 -10.03
N ALA A 39 -1.35 -22.45 -9.67
CA ALA A 39 -0.24 -22.47 -8.70
C ALA A 39 0.98 -21.65 -9.19
N LYS A 40 1.32 -21.75 -10.49
CA LYS A 40 2.40 -20.97 -11.11
C LYS A 40 2.12 -19.48 -11.09
N GLU A 41 0.89 -19.09 -11.43
CA GLU A 41 0.43 -17.70 -11.38
C GLU A 41 0.46 -17.15 -9.96
N PHE A 42 -0.06 -17.90 -9.00
CA PHE A 42 -0.02 -17.50 -7.60
C PHE A 42 1.41 -17.26 -7.11
N SER A 43 2.32 -18.20 -7.40
CA SER A 43 3.75 -18.07 -7.07
C SER A 43 4.41 -16.83 -7.68
N LYS A 44 4.00 -16.44 -8.90
CA LYS A 44 4.47 -15.20 -9.55
C LYS A 44 4.02 -13.97 -8.76
N TYR A 45 2.75 -13.89 -8.36
CA TYR A 45 2.22 -12.76 -7.60
C TYR A 45 2.80 -12.66 -6.19
N ILE A 46 2.99 -13.79 -5.50
CA ILE A 46 3.66 -13.84 -4.19
C ILE A 46 5.08 -13.28 -4.30
N ARG A 47 5.88 -13.79 -5.25
CA ARG A 47 7.27 -13.30 -5.45
C ARG A 47 7.32 -11.83 -5.82
N GLY A 48 6.40 -11.38 -6.69
CA GLY A 48 6.25 -9.98 -7.05
C GLY A 48 5.93 -9.10 -5.86
N THR A 49 4.97 -9.51 -5.03
CA THR A 49 4.55 -8.84 -3.81
C THR A 49 5.70 -8.64 -2.83
N PHE A 50 6.49 -9.69 -2.55
CA PHE A 50 7.65 -9.56 -1.65
C PHE A 50 8.73 -8.62 -2.21
N LYS A 51 9.00 -8.71 -3.51
CA LYS A 51 9.93 -7.80 -4.18
C LYS A 51 9.44 -6.35 -4.10
N GLY A 52 8.17 -6.11 -4.41
CA GLY A 52 7.53 -4.80 -4.31
C GLY A 52 7.59 -4.25 -2.89
N PHE A 53 7.26 -5.05 -1.88
CA PHE A 53 7.36 -4.67 -0.48
C PHE A 53 8.77 -4.23 -0.07
N GLN A 54 9.80 -4.98 -0.50
CA GLN A 54 11.19 -4.61 -0.24
C GLN A 54 11.59 -3.31 -0.95
N ILE A 55 11.14 -3.10 -2.19
CA ILE A 55 11.41 -1.86 -2.94
C ILE A 55 10.71 -0.68 -2.26
N ALA A 56 9.43 -0.81 -1.90
CA ALA A 56 8.67 0.22 -1.21
C ALA A 56 9.37 0.69 0.06
N ASN A 57 9.91 -0.23 0.88
CA ASN A 57 10.66 0.13 2.08
C ASN A 57 11.92 0.98 1.83
N LYS A 58 12.53 0.89 0.64
CA LYS A 58 13.68 1.69 0.23
C LYS A 58 13.29 3.05 -0.34
N THR A 59 12.03 3.26 -0.73
CA THR A 59 11.58 4.56 -1.27
C THR A 59 11.60 5.69 -0.25
N LYS A 60 11.87 5.44 1.04
CA LYS A 60 12.15 6.51 2.01
C LYS A 60 13.50 7.22 1.74
N GLU A 61 14.42 6.57 1.04
CA GLU A 61 15.75 7.11 0.67
C GLU A 61 15.66 7.95 -0.61
N GLY A 62 16.69 8.76 -0.91
CA GLY A 62 16.75 9.50 -2.17
C GLY A 62 15.79 10.68 -2.24
N ASN A 63 15.50 11.31 -1.09
CA ASN A 63 14.66 12.53 -1.03
C ASN A 63 15.47 13.78 -0.64
N GLU A 64 16.81 13.72 -0.66
CA GLU A 64 17.71 14.75 -0.12
C GLU A 64 17.49 16.10 -0.82
N ASN A 65 17.27 16.05 -2.14
CA ASN A 65 17.07 17.23 -2.98
C ASN A 65 15.60 17.61 -3.19
N ASN A 66 14.66 16.88 -2.59
CA ASN A 66 13.23 17.15 -2.73
C ASN A 66 12.76 18.11 -1.64
N THR A 67 12.43 19.35 -1.99
CA THR A 67 12.09 20.41 -1.02
C THR A 67 10.72 21.02 -1.23
N ARG A 68 9.98 20.64 -2.27
CA ARG A 68 8.65 21.21 -2.55
C ARG A 68 7.64 20.76 -1.50
N THR A 69 6.81 21.70 -1.07
CA THR A 69 5.74 21.50 -0.09
C THR A 69 4.37 22.03 -0.55
N GLU A 70 4.35 22.78 -1.65
CA GLU A 70 3.13 23.37 -2.23
C GLU A 70 2.88 22.79 -3.61
N THR A 71 1.61 22.71 -4.00
CA THR A 71 1.17 22.18 -5.29
C THR A 71 0.17 23.12 -5.95
N THR A 72 -0.20 22.86 -7.20
CA THR A 72 -1.33 23.52 -7.86
C THR A 72 -2.50 22.54 -8.07
N PRO A 73 -3.72 23.01 -8.35
CA PRO A 73 -4.83 22.15 -8.73
C PRO A 73 -4.53 21.29 -9.97
N GLU A 74 -3.85 21.85 -10.96
CA GLU A 74 -3.50 21.18 -12.22
C GLU A 74 -2.57 19.98 -11.98
N PHE A 75 -1.65 20.11 -11.03
CA PHE A 75 -0.79 19.01 -10.61
C PHE A 75 -1.61 17.81 -10.11
N TRP A 76 -2.65 18.06 -9.31
CA TRP A 76 -3.49 16.99 -8.79
C TRP A 76 -4.38 16.38 -9.87
N GLU A 77 -4.82 17.15 -10.85
CA GLU A 77 -5.52 16.59 -12.01
C GLU A 77 -4.60 15.68 -12.85
N ASP A 78 -3.35 16.08 -13.11
CA ASP A 78 -2.38 15.23 -13.79
C ASP A 78 -2.07 13.95 -12.98
N PHE A 79 -1.86 14.10 -11.67
CA PHE A 79 -1.62 12.96 -10.79
C PHE A 79 -2.78 11.96 -10.81
N LYS A 80 -4.03 12.45 -10.67
CA LYS A 80 -5.23 11.61 -10.71
C LYS A 80 -5.39 10.93 -12.07
N LYS A 81 -5.14 11.65 -13.17
CA LYS A 81 -5.18 11.10 -14.52
C LYS A 81 -4.18 9.95 -14.66
N ARG A 82 -2.92 10.17 -14.27
CA ARG A 82 -1.86 9.15 -14.29
C ARG A 82 -2.23 7.92 -13.47
N ALA A 83 -2.70 8.12 -12.24
CA ALA A 83 -3.12 7.04 -11.36
C ALA A 83 -4.27 6.20 -11.97
N ARG A 84 -5.27 6.86 -12.57
CA ARG A 84 -6.39 6.18 -13.24
C ARG A 84 -5.94 5.41 -14.49
N GLU A 85 -5.05 5.97 -15.29
CA GLU A 85 -4.43 5.26 -16.44
C GLU A 85 -3.67 4.00 -16.01
N MET A 86 -3.24 3.93 -14.74
CA MET A 86 -2.56 2.77 -14.15
C MET A 86 -3.53 1.76 -13.50
N GLY A 87 -4.84 1.99 -13.57
CA GLY A 87 -5.87 1.13 -13.00
C GLY A 87 -6.11 1.35 -11.49
N ILE A 88 -5.89 2.57 -11.00
CA ILE A 88 -6.25 2.96 -9.64
C ILE A 88 -7.61 3.66 -9.65
N ASP A 89 -8.57 3.08 -8.96
CA ASP A 89 -9.97 3.51 -8.97
C ASP A 89 -10.26 4.53 -7.87
N LEU A 90 -9.70 4.29 -6.67
CA LEU A 90 -9.90 5.12 -5.50
C LEU A 90 -8.65 5.93 -5.19
N ILE A 91 -8.81 7.25 -5.09
CA ILE A 91 -7.73 8.18 -4.77
C ILE A 91 -8.26 9.16 -3.74
N GLY A 92 -7.67 9.14 -2.56
CA GLY A 92 -8.03 10.00 -1.44
C GLY A 92 -6.82 10.68 -0.83
N TYR A 93 -7.06 11.77 -0.13
CA TYR A 93 -6.01 12.58 0.48
C TYR A 93 -6.37 12.84 1.93
N THR A 94 -5.42 12.65 2.84
CA THR A 94 -5.61 12.88 4.27
C THR A 94 -4.27 13.20 4.93
N PRO A 95 -4.20 13.96 6.04
CA PRO A 95 -3.05 13.92 6.92
C PRO A 95 -2.77 12.49 7.40
N VAL A 96 -1.52 12.19 7.72
CA VAL A 96 -1.17 10.95 8.43
C VAL A 96 -1.66 11.08 9.87
N ASP A 97 -2.45 10.11 10.33
CA ASP A 97 -2.87 10.02 11.73
C ASP A 97 -1.89 9.14 12.51
N GLU A 98 -1.19 9.75 13.46
CA GLU A 98 -0.18 9.07 14.26
C GLU A 98 -0.74 8.00 15.20
N ASN A 99 -2.03 8.07 15.54
CA ASN A 99 -2.71 7.05 16.35
C ASN A 99 -2.87 5.73 15.59
N TYR A 100 -2.71 5.75 14.27
CA TYR A 100 -2.84 4.58 13.41
C TYR A 100 -1.50 4.05 12.89
N ILE A 101 -0.38 4.51 13.45
CA ILE A 101 0.96 4.00 13.15
C ILE A 101 1.28 2.84 14.10
N PHE A 102 1.72 1.70 13.57
CA PHE A 102 2.13 0.56 14.38
C PHE A 102 3.35 0.89 15.26
N LYS A 103 3.41 0.29 16.45
CA LYS A 103 4.47 0.51 17.45
C LYS A 103 5.87 0.43 16.84
N ASN A 104 6.70 1.41 17.14
CA ASN A 104 8.10 1.56 16.73
C ASN A 104 8.35 1.71 15.23
N LEU A 105 7.30 1.79 14.39
CA LEU A 105 7.47 2.03 12.95
C LEU A 105 7.53 3.53 12.64
N LYS A 106 8.31 3.87 11.62
CA LYS A 106 8.68 5.25 11.26
C LYS A 106 7.98 5.71 9.98
N ILE A 107 7.22 6.79 10.06
CA ILE A 107 6.60 7.46 8.90
C ILE A 107 7.36 8.74 8.59
N TYR A 108 7.63 8.98 7.31
CA TYR A 108 8.41 10.12 6.83
C TYR A 108 7.52 11.21 6.21
N GLY A 109 6.32 10.86 5.74
CA GLY A 109 5.33 11.81 5.21
C GLY A 109 4.41 12.40 6.28
N LYS A 110 4.02 13.68 6.14
CA LYS A 110 2.96 14.33 6.94
C LYS A 110 1.56 14.09 6.38
N ASN A 111 1.48 13.92 5.07
CA ASN A 111 0.24 13.69 4.34
C ASN A 111 0.30 12.32 3.67
N ALA A 112 -0.86 11.69 3.50
CA ALA A 112 -1.04 10.43 2.82
C ALA A 112 -1.92 10.62 1.58
N ILE A 113 -1.49 9.99 0.48
CA ILE A 113 -2.34 9.71 -0.67
C ILE A 113 -2.77 8.25 -0.53
N VAL A 114 -4.05 8.02 -0.35
CA VAL A 114 -4.62 6.68 -0.19
C VAL A 114 -5.09 6.20 -1.56
N LEU A 115 -4.64 5.02 -1.96
CA LEU A 115 -4.90 4.43 -3.27
C LEU A 115 -5.65 3.12 -3.10
N GLY A 116 -6.68 2.90 -3.92
CA GLY A 116 -7.43 1.64 -3.98
C GLY A 116 -7.54 1.14 -5.42
N MET A 117 -7.51 -0.17 -5.57
CA MET A 117 -7.63 -0.88 -6.84
C MET A 117 -8.74 -1.91 -6.70
N GLU A 118 -9.66 -1.91 -7.66
CA GLU A 118 -10.77 -2.84 -7.71
C GLU A 118 -10.25 -4.29 -7.88
N MET A 119 -10.84 -5.18 -7.09
CA MET A 119 -10.61 -6.62 -7.24
C MET A 119 -11.54 -7.19 -8.31
N ILE A 120 -11.09 -8.23 -9.00
CA ILE A 120 -11.91 -8.93 -9.99
C ILE A 120 -13.03 -9.68 -9.27
N TRP A 121 -14.27 -9.17 -9.39
CA TRP A 121 -15.47 -9.74 -8.76
C TRP A 121 -15.62 -11.25 -9.00
N GLU A 122 -15.36 -11.70 -10.22
CA GLU A 122 -15.47 -13.11 -10.60
C GLU A 122 -14.56 -14.04 -9.78
N ASN A 123 -13.40 -13.54 -9.33
CA ASN A 123 -12.51 -14.27 -8.44
C ASN A 123 -12.96 -14.16 -6.98
N ILE A 124 -13.36 -12.97 -6.54
CA ILE A 124 -13.74 -12.69 -5.14
C ILE A 124 -15.01 -13.43 -4.73
N LYS A 125 -16.03 -13.51 -5.60
CA LYS A 125 -17.29 -14.19 -5.29
C LYS A 125 -17.15 -15.69 -5.03
N THR A 126 -15.98 -16.27 -5.30
CA THR A 126 -15.67 -17.68 -5.04
C THR A 126 -15.14 -17.94 -3.63
N ALA A 127 -15.06 -16.92 -2.77
CA ALA A 127 -14.53 -17.07 -1.42
C ALA A 127 -15.34 -18.10 -0.57
N PRO A 128 -14.68 -18.96 0.22
CA PRO A 128 -13.22 -19.17 0.26
C PRO A 128 -12.72 -20.05 -0.90
N SER A 129 -11.72 -19.57 -1.66
CA SER A 129 -11.07 -20.38 -2.69
C SER A 129 -9.64 -19.93 -2.99
N VAL A 130 -8.90 -20.75 -3.73
CA VAL A 130 -7.58 -20.38 -4.27
C VAL A 130 -7.67 -19.20 -5.24
N PHE A 131 -8.74 -19.09 -6.04
CA PHE A 131 -8.90 -17.98 -6.99
C PHE A 131 -9.05 -16.64 -6.26
N CYS A 132 -9.81 -16.61 -5.16
CA CYS A 132 -9.89 -15.44 -4.28
C CYS A 132 -8.52 -15.07 -3.70
N GLY A 133 -7.71 -16.05 -3.30
CA GLY A 133 -6.35 -15.83 -2.79
C GLY A 133 -5.38 -15.31 -3.87
N VAL A 134 -5.46 -15.85 -5.08
CA VAL A 134 -4.69 -15.36 -6.25
C VAL A 134 -5.03 -13.91 -6.53
N GLU A 135 -6.31 -13.56 -6.52
CA GLU A 135 -6.79 -12.20 -6.74
C GLU A 135 -6.29 -11.22 -5.69
N ALA A 136 -6.31 -11.60 -4.40
CA ALA A 136 -5.74 -10.77 -3.34
C ALA A 136 -4.25 -10.48 -3.57
N PHE A 137 -3.47 -11.48 -3.97
CA PHE A 137 -2.04 -11.28 -4.26
C PHE A 137 -1.77 -10.60 -5.60
N ARG A 138 -2.67 -10.70 -6.58
CA ARG A 138 -2.63 -9.87 -7.80
C ARG A 138 -2.69 -8.40 -7.41
N VAL A 139 -3.71 -8.01 -6.63
CA VAL A 139 -3.85 -6.62 -6.17
C VAL A 139 -2.66 -6.21 -5.32
N TYR A 140 -2.18 -7.03 -4.37
CA TYR A 140 -0.99 -6.69 -3.61
C TYR A 140 0.22 -6.36 -4.49
N LYS A 141 0.48 -7.21 -5.49
CA LYS A 141 1.56 -6.98 -6.44
C LYS A 141 1.31 -5.72 -7.26
N GLU A 142 0.15 -5.62 -7.90
CA GLU A 142 -0.11 -4.59 -8.92
C GLU A 142 -0.27 -3.21 -8.29
N LEU A 143 -1.12 -3.07 -7.28
CA LEU A 143 -1.28 -1.82 -6.53
C LEU A 143 0.03 -1.43 -5.84
N GLY A 144 0.80 -2.40 -5.34
CA GLY A 144 2.13 -2.18 -4.77
C GLY A 144 3.11 -1.57 -5.77
N ASP A 145 3.23 -2.16 -6.95
CA ASP A 145 4.07 -1.63 -8.04
C ASP A 145 3.63 -0.22 -8.46
N ARG A 146 2.31 0.02 -8.58
CA ARG A 146 1.77 1.34 -8.96
C ARG A 146 2.01 2.40 -7.89
N THR A 147 1.91 2.03 -6.62
CA THR A 147 2.20 2.91 -5.49
C THR A 147 3.67 3.34 -5.51
N ILE A 148 4.60 2.43 -5.80
CA ILE A 148 6.03 2.74 -5.92
C ILE A 148 6.27 3.68 -7.10
N GLU A 149 5.65 3.40 -8.25
CA GLU A 149 5.77 4.22 -9.46
C GLU A 149 5.27 5.67 -9.22
N LEU A 150 4.09 5.83 -8.62
CA LEU A 150 3.55 7.14 -8.26
C LEU A 150 4.38 7.86 -7.21
N THR A 151 4.93 7.14 -6.23
CA THR A 151 5.85 7.70 -5.23
C THR A 151 7.10 8.25 -5.90
N ASN A 152 7.69 7.50 -6.84
CA ASN A 152 8.85 7.97 -7.58
C ASN A 152 8.51 9.15 -8.47
N TYR A 153 7.32 9.19 -9.07
CA TYR A 153 6.85 10.37 -9.80
C TYR A 153 6.81 11.61 -8.89
N LEU A 154 6.23 11.53 -7.70
CA LEU A 154 6.22 12.66 -6.76
C LEU A 154 7.65 13.15 -6.44
N LYS A 155 8.61 12.24 -6.30
CA LYS A 155 10.03 12.61 -6.12
C LYS A 155 10.62 13.31 -7.32
N THR A 156 10.36 12.85 -8.55
CA THR A 156 10.85 13.56 -9.76
C THR A 156 10.23 14.95 -9.89
N GLN A 157 9.04 15.15 -9.32
CA GLN A 157 8.37 16.44 -9.23
C GLN A 157 8.86 17.31 -8.07
N GLY A 158 9.78 16.84 -7.23
CA GLY A 158 10.41 17.61 -6.15
C GLY A 158 9.83 17.39 -4.75
N TYR A 159 8.90 16.45 -4.56
CA TYR A 159 8.25 16.19 -3.27
C TYR A 159 8.86 15.01 -2.53
N LYS A 160 9.16 15.20 -1.24
CA LYS A 160 9.60 14.08 -0.38
C LYS A 160 8.46 13.07 -0.23
N SER A 161 8.72 11.83 -0.60
CA SER A 161 7.69 10.78 -0.66
C SER A 161 8.25 9.43 -0.24
N GLU A 162 7.41 8.62 0.41
CA GLU A 162 7.68 7.20 0.68
C GLU A 162 6.44 6.36 0.32
N ALA A 163 6.68 5.19 -0.25
CA ALA A 163 5.65 4.24 -0.63
C ALA A 163 5.34 3.29 0.54
N HIS A 164 4.05 3.02 0.73
CA HIS A 164 3.58 1.97 1.64
C HIS A 164 2.86 0.90 0.83
N HIS A 165 3.48 -0.27 0.72
CA HIS A 165 3.00 -1.37 -0.13
C HIS A 165 1.85 -2.12 0.56
N PRO A 166 0.73 -2.43 -0.12
CA PRO A 166 -0.50 -2.91 0.52
C PRO A 166 -0.39 -4.26 1.26
N PHE A 167 0.57 -5.12 0.89
CA PHE A 167 0.84 -6.39 1.60
C PHE A 167 1.41 -6.23 3.03
N GLY A 168 1.99 -5.08 3.34
CA GLY A 168 2.52 -4.78 4.66
C GLY A 168 2.32 -3.30 4.95
N GLY A 169 3.06 -2.73 5.89
CA GLY A 169 2.99 -1.29 6.07
C GLY A 169 3.26 -0.86 7.49
N LYS A 170 3.32 0.45 7.64
CA LYS A 170 3.65 1.09 8.91
C LYS A 170 2.42 1.71 9.59
N LEU A 171 1.29 1.75 8.89
CA LEU A 171 0.03 2.35 9.34
C LEU A 171 -1.19 1.48 8.99
N LEU A 172 -2.30 1.70 9.69
CA LEU A 172 -3.60 1.10 9.36
C LEU A 172 -4.21 1.78 8.13
N PHE A 173 -4.13 1.12 6.97
CA PHE A 173 -4.66 1.65 5.72
C PHE A 173 -6.17 1.86 5.72
N THR A 174 -6.93 0.97 6.35
CA THR A 174 -8.40 1.08 6.42
C THR A 174 -8.84 2.34 7.16
N ALA A 175 -8.21 2.67 8.29
CA ALA A 175 -8.50 3.89 9.03
C ALA A 175 -8.18 5.15 8.21
N HIS A 176 -7.04 5.15 7.50
CA HIS A 176 -6.67 6.26 6.61
C HIS A 176 -7.59 6.37 5.39
N ALA A 177 -8.13 5.26 4.87
CA ALA A 177 -9.10 5.29 3.79
C ALA A 177 -10.42 5.94 4.21
N VAL A 178 -10.90 5.68 5.43
CA VAL A 178 -12.07 6.37 5.99
C VAL A 178 -11.77 7.86 6.17
N ALA A 179 -10.62 8.21 6.75
CA ALA A 179 -10.21 9.61 6.94
C ALA A 179 -10.09 10.37 5.61
N ALA A 180 -9.70 9.67 4.53
CA ALA A 180 -9.64 10.19 3.17
C ALA A 180 -11.00 10.22 2.43
N ASN A 181 -12.11 9.93 3.12
CA ASN A 181 -13.47 9.86 2.56
C ASN A 181 -13.62 8.86 1.40
N LEU A 182 -12.88 7.75 1.41
CA LEU A 182 -12.97 6.71 0.38
C LEU A 182 -13.99 5.62 0.68
N GLY A 183 -14.59 5.63 1.86
CA GLY A 183 -15.60 4.66 2.27
C GLY A 183 -15.90 4.73 3.76
N ILE A 184 -16.74 3.82 4.22
CA ILE A 184 -17.15 3.69 5.62
C ILE A 184 -16.64 2.39 6.23
N MET A 185 -16.39 2.39 7.54
CA MET A 185 -15.98 1.17 8.25
C MET A 185 -17.16 0.21 8.39
N GLY A 186 -17.03 -0.98 7.82
CA GLY A 186 -17.94 -2.10 8.01
C GLY A 186 -17.77 -2.75 9.39
N ARG A 187 -18.81 -3.45 9.84
CA ARG A 187 -18.79 -4.16 11.15
C ARG A 187 -17.74 -5.26 11.23
N ASN A 188 -17.28 -5.75 10.08
CA ASN A 188 -16.19 -6.72 9.95
C ASN A 188 -14.79 -6.09 9.96
N GLY A 189 -14.68 -4.76 10.11
CA GLY A 189 -13.41 -4.04 10.09
C GLY A 189 -12.85 -3.78 8.69
N LEU A 190 -13.55 -4.19 7.63
CA LEU A 190 -13.22 -3.84 6.24
C LEU A 190 -13.91 -2.52 5.87
N ILE A 191 -13.39 -1.85 4.84
CA ILE A 191 -14.00 -0.62 4.31
C ILE A 191 -15.01 -0.98 3.23
N ILE A 192 -16.17 -0.33 3.29
CA ILE A 192 -17.21 -0.38 2.28
C ILE A 192 -17.14 0.92 1.49
N THR A 193 -16.89 0.81 0.19
CA THR A 193 -16.64 1.92 -0.74
C THR A 193 -17.83 2.12 -1.66
#